data_AF-A0A318EK54-F1
#
_entry.id   AF-A0A318EK54-F1
#
_cell.length_a   1.000
_cell.length_b   1.000
_cell.length_c   1.000
_cell.angle_alpha   90.00
_cell.angle_beta   90.00
_cell.angle_gamma   90.00
#
_symmetry.space_group_name_H-M   'P 1'
#
loop_
_entity.id
_entity.type
_entity.pdbx_description
1 polymer ?
#
loop_
_entity_poly.entity_id
_entity_poly.type
_entity_poly.pdbx_seq_one_letter_code
_entity_poly.pdbx_strand_id
1 'polypeptide(L)'
;MAKKLKEITLNNIKIALLQLFCKKNRAKIKYLPLILVIIIALIFPIMLEFLVIYNNIPSSFNNSEWFVFWSGYIGSIITILTFYITIRLESKKSRLQLSKQYENSRIEKEIERATKVKNIILLDKYRFNFSNKNDMVDEYKSFSRDFLDIESDLKKMAWINEATSHKNEFFKRLNLIAKYERFTLLERLANTNEEFIDGVLKDIKELSRLSNNNRNELNDLYDNYIDEMMKKIYDI
;
A
#
# COMPACT_ATOMS: atom_id res chain seq x y z
N MET A 1 46.95 -29.33 -12.65
CA MET A 1 45.57 -28.93 -12.25
C MET A 1 45.56 -27.78 -11.23
N ALA A 2 46.33 -27.86 -10.14
CA ALA A 2 46.35 -26.85 -9.06
C ALA A 2 46.74 -25.41 -9.50
N LYS A 3 47.66 -25.25 -10.45
CA LYS A 3 48.12 -23.92 -10.94
C LYS A 3 47.01 -23.13 -11.65
N LYS A 4 46.17 -23.83 -12.43
CA LYS A 4 45.05 -23.25 -13.19
C LYS A 4 43.91 -22.82 -12.26
N LEU A 5 43.66 -23.57 -11.18
CA LEU A 5 42.70 -23.18 -10.14
C LEU A 5 43.13 -21.91 -9.39
N LYS A 6 44.43 -21.77 -9.09
CA LYS A 6 44.97 -20.61 -8.36
C LYS A 6 44.92 -19.31 -9.19
N GLU A 7 45.01 -19.43 -10.51
CA GLU A 7 44.93 -18.29 -11.43
C GLU A 7 43.48 -17.80 -11.61
N ILE A 8 42.52 -18.73 -11.66
CA ILE A 8 41.08 -18.41 -11.70
C ILE A 8 40.64 -17.71 -10.42
N THR A 9 41.08 -18.18 -9.24
CA THR A 9 40.73 -17.54 -7.97
C THR A 9 41.32 -16.15 -7.84
N LEU A 10 42.56 -15.93 -8.30
CA LEU A 10 43.21 -14.62 -8.25
C LEU A 10 42.52 -13.59 -9.17
N ASN A 11 42.08 -14.00 -10.36
CA ASN A 11 41.33 -13.13 -11.27
C ASN A 11 39.94 -12.77 -10.73
N ASN A 12 39.24 -13.72 -10.12
CA ASN A 12 37.93 -13.46 -9.50
C ASN A 12 38.05 -12.48 -8.32
N ILE A 13 39.12 -12.57 -7.52
CA ILE A 13 39.40 -11.62 -6.44
C ILE A 13 39.70 -10.22 -6.98
N LYS A 14 40.50 -10.10 -8.06
CA LYS A 14 40.77 -8.81 -8.71
C LYS A 14 39.49 -8.16 -9.25
N ILE A 15 38.62 -8.94 -9.88
CA ILE A 15 37.33 -8.45 -10.39
C ILE A 15 36.44 -7.97 -9.24
N ALA A 16 36.36 -8.73 -8.14
CA ALA A 16 35.59 -8.34 -6.96
C ALA A 16 36.12 -7.05 -6.32
N LEU A 17 37.45 -6.88 -6.23
CA LEU A 17 38.08 -5.67 -5.72
C LEU A 17 37.84 -4.45 -6.63
N LEU A 18 37.90 -4.64 -7.96
CA LEU A 18 37.54 -3.59 -8.93
C LEU A 18 36.07 -3.18 -8.81
N GLN A 19 35.17 -4.15 -8.66
CA GLN A 19 33.74 -3.88 -8.45
C GLN A 19 33.49 -3.11 -7.14
N LEU A 20 34.18 -3.47 -6.05
CA LEU A 20 34.10 -2.75 -4.77
C LEU A 20 34.67 -1.33 -4.87
N PHE A 21 35.76 -1.14 -5.60
CA PHE A 21 36.36 0.18 -5.83
C PHE A 21 35.44 1.09 -6.66
N CYS A 22 34.85 0.57 -7.74
CA CYS A 22 33.86 1.30 -8.55
C CYS A 22 32.59 1.64 -7.75
N LYS A 23 32.12 0.74 -6.88
CA LYS A 23 30.95 0.98 -6.02
C LYS A 23 31.21 2.07 -4.97
N LYS A 24 32.40 2.08 -4.37
CA LYS A 24 32.81 3.07 -3.35
C LYS A 24 33.00 4.48 -3.92
N ASN A 25 33.45 4.61 -5.17
CA ASN A 25 33.70 5.92 -5.81
C ASN A 25 32.50 6.50 -6.59
N ARG A 26 31.44 5.72 -6.85
CA ARG A 26 30.22 6.19 -7.53
C ARG A 26 29.52 7.35 -6.81
N ALA A 27 29.61 7.40 -5.48
CA ALA A 27 29.03 8.48 -4.67
C ALA A 27 29.77 9.82 -4.82
N LYS A 28 31.08 9.82 -5.07
CA LYS A 28 31.90 11.04 -5.23
C LYS A 28 31.76 11.64 -6.64
N ILE A 29 31.65 10.79 -7.67
CA ILE A 29 31.50 11.22 -9.08
C ILE A 29 30.13 11.87 -9.32
N LYS A 30 29.11 11.53 -8.52
CA LYS A 30 27.75 12.07 -8.65
C LYS A 30 27.66 13.59 -8.42
N TYR A 31 28.55 14.15 -7.59
CA TYR A 31 28.52 15.58 -7.23
C TYR A 31 29.56 16.43 -8.00
N LEU A 32 30.51 15.80 -8.68
CA LEU A 32 31.51 16.48 -9.51
C LEU A 32 30.91 17.47 -10.54
N PRO A 33 29.88 17.11 -11.34
CA PRO A 33 29.30 18.06 -12.30
C PRO A 33 28.60 19.23 -11.61
N LEU A 34 27.98 19.02 -10.44
CA LEU A 34 27.34 20.09 -9.68
C LEU A 34 28.37 21.09 -9.14
N ILE A 35 29.49 20.60 -8.61
CA ILE A 35 30.59 21.43 -8.12
C ILE A 35 31.18 22.26 -9.26
N LEU A 36 31.38 21.67 -10.45
CA LEU A 36 31.88 22.38 -11.63
C LEU A 36 30.94 23.54 -12.04
N VAL A 37 29.63 23.30 -12.06
CA VAL A 37 28.64 24.33 -12.40
C VAL A 37 28.66 25.48 -11.39
N ILE A 38 28.79 25.19 -10.09
CA ILE A 38 28.89 26.23 -9.05
C ILE A 38 30.16 27.06 -9.22
N ILE A 39 31.30 26.41 -9.50
CA ILE A 39 32.57 27.09 -9.74
C ILE A 39 32.48 28.00 -10.96
N ILE A 40 31.92 27.52 -12.08
CA ILE A 40 31.73 28.32 -13.29
C ILE A 40 30.78 29.49 -13.03
N ALA A 41 29.68 29.26 -12.32
CA ALA A 41 28.74 30.31 -11.94
C ALA A 41 29.41 31.40 -11.08
N LEU A 42 30.32 31.06 -10.18
CA LEU A 42 31.00 32.07 -9.36
C LEU A 42 32.12 32.79 -10.11
N ILE A 43 32.86 32.09 -10.97
CA ILE A 43 34.03 32.64 -11.68
C ILE A 43 33.63 33.44 -12.91
N PHE A 44 32.55 33.07 -13.61
CA PHE A 44 32.16 33.69 -14.87
C PHE A 44 31.90 35.20 -14.77
N PRO A 45 31.16 35.73 -13.77
CA PRO A 45 30.99 37.17 -13.59
C PRO A 45 32.32 37.88 -13.33
N ILE A 46 33.21 37.28 -12.53
CA ILE A 46 34.52 37.85 -12.20
C ILE A 46 35.42 37.92 -13.45
N MET A 47 35.37 36.89 -14.30
CA MET A 47 36.07 36.89 -15.58
C MET A 47 35.54 37.96 -16.53
N LEU A 48 34.21 38.16 -16.60
CA LEU A 48 33.61 39.20 -17.42
C LEU A 48 34.00 40.60 -16.94
N GLU A 49 34.02 40.84 -15.63
CA GLU A 49 34.50 42.09 -15.04
C GLU A 49 35.93 42.40 -15.48
N PHE A 50 36.83 41.42 -15.38
CA PHE A 50 38.22 41.59 -15.80
C PHE A 50 38.38 41.84 -17.31
N LEU A 51 37.59 41.16 -18.14
CA LEU A 51 37.64 41.30 -19.61
C LEU A 51 37.04 42.63 -20.11
N VAL A 52 35.97 43.11 -19.48
CA VAL A 52 35.18 44.25 -19.98
C VAL A 52 35.61 45.56 -19.34
N ILE A 53 36.01 45.56 -18.06
CA ILE A 53 36.31 46.77 -17.29
C ILE A 53 37.83 47.03 -17.19
N TYR A 54 38.65 45.98 -17.05
CA TYR A 54 40.11 46.14 -16.86
C TYR A 54 40.93 46.06 -18.14
N ASN A 55 40.43 45.41 -19.19
CA ASN A 55 41.08 45.42 -20.50
C ASN A 55 40.50 46.55 -21.36
N ASN A 56 41.36 47.34 -21.99
CA ASN A 56 41.03 48.41 -22.96
C ASN A 56 40.45 47.88 -24.29
N ILE A 57 39.61 46.85 -24.24
CA ILE A 57 38.76 46.46 -25.36
C ILE A 57 37.73 47.59 -25.50
N PRO A 58 37.52 48.19 -26.69
CA PRO A 58 36.49 49.19 -26.88
C PRO A 58 35.11 48.57 -26.60
N SER A 59 34.66 48.70 -25.35
CA SER A 59 33.38 48.22 -24.87
C SER A 59 32.50 49.45 -24.60
N SER A 60 31.27 49.43 -25.10
CA SER A 60 30.25 50.44 -24.77
C SER A 60 29.65 50.19 -23.38
N PHE A 61 30.27 49.31 -22.59
CA PHE A 61 29.66 48.70 -21.42
C PHE A 61 29.76 49.65 -20.23
N ASN A 62 28.69 50.40 -19.98
CA ASN A 62 28.64 51.38 -18.91
C ASN A 62 28.30 50.69 -17.56
N ASN A 63 28.62 51.34 -16.45
CA ASN A 63 28.32 50.87 -15.09
C ASN A 63 26.83 50.52 -14.89
N SER A 64 25.93 51.21 -15.61
CA SER A 64 24.50 50.91 -15.62
C SER A 64 24.17 49.53 -16.21
N GLU A 65 24.82 49.15 -17.31
CA GLU A 65 24.62 47.85 -17.98
C GLU A 65 25.18 46.72 -17.11
N TRP A 66 26.28 46.98 -16.41
CA TRP A 66 26.87 46.05 -15.44
C TRP A 66 25.97 45.79 -14.23
N PHE A 67 25.34 46.83 -13.69
CA PHE A 67 24.38 46.67 -12.61
C PHE A 67 23.14 45.87 -13.04
N VAL A 68 22.63 46.12 -14.25
CA VAL A 68 21.52 45.34 -14.83
C VAL A 68 21.92 43.87 -14.99
N PHE A 69 23.13 43.58 -15.47
CA PHE A 69 23.66 42.22 -15.55
C PHE A 69 23.67 41.52 -14.17
N TRP A 70 24.25 42.15 -13.15
CA TRP A 70 24.28 41.60 -11.79
C TRP A 70 22.90 41.37 -11.20
N SER A 71 21.95 42.30 -11.44
CA SER A 71 20.58 42.17 -10.96
C SER A 71 19.88 40.93 -11.57
N GLY A 72 20.05 40.70 -12.87
CA GLY A 72 19.51 39.53 -13.56
C GLY A 72 20.22 38.24 -13.15
N TYR A 73 21.53 38.31 -12.91
CA TYR A 73 22.34 37.17 -12.47
C TYR A 73 21.92 36.68 -11.08
N ILE A 74 21.84 37.59 -10.11
CA ILE A 74 21.39 37.30 -8.74
C ILE A 74 19.93 36.82 -8.74
N GLY A 75 19.06 37.48 -9.50
CA GLY A 75 17.65 37.07 -9.64
C GLY A 75 17.49 35.65 -10.18
N SER A 76 18.33 35.26 -11.13
CA SER A 76 18.33 33.90 -11.70
C SER A 76 18.76 32.85 -10.66
N ILE A 77 19.80 33.13 -9.86
CA ILE A 77 20.24 32.24 -8.77
C ILE A 77 19.13 32.05 -7.73
N ILE A 78 18.49 33.15 -7.31
CA ILE A 78 17.38 33.11 -6.34
C ILE A 78 16.20 32.28 -6.88
N THR A 79 15.90 32.42 -8.17
CA THR A 79 14.82 31.67 -8.82
C THR A 79 15.12 30.17 -8.83
N ILE A 80 16.34 29.77 -9.22
CA ILE A 80 16.77 28.38 -9.21
C ILE A 80 16.72 27.80 -7.79
N LEU A 81 17.19 28.56 -6.79
CA LEU A 81 17.17 28.14 -5.39
C LEU A 81 15.74 27.94 -4.88
N THR A 82 14.85 28.90 -5.15
CA THR A 82 13.43 28.83 -4.80
C THR A 82 12.77 27.63 -5.47
N PHE A 83 12.97 27.43 -6.77
CA PHE A 83 12.42 26.29 -7.51
C PHE A 83 12.93 24.95 -6.95
N TYR A 84 14.22 24.85 -6.64
CA TYR A 84 14.80 23.66 -6.03
C TYR A 84 14.17 23.37 -4.66
N ILE A 85 13.98 24.39 -3.82
CA ILE A 85 13.31 24.26 -2.52
C ILE A 85 11.85 23.82 -2.72
N THR A 86 11.11 24.46 -3.62
CA THR A 86 9.71 24.14 -3.91
C THR A 86 9.54 22.69 -4.35
N ILE A 87 10.32 22.21 -5.32
CA ILE A 87 10.28 20.81 -5.77
C ILE A 87 10.60 19.85 -4.62
N ARG A 88 11.58 20.18 -3.78
CA ARG A 88 11.94 19.33 -2.63
C ARG A 88 10.82 19.24 -1.61
N LEU A 89 10.16 20.36 -1.31
CA LEU A 89 9.02 20.39 -0.40
C LEU A 89 7.82 19.64 -0.98
N GLU A 90 7.52 19.86 -2.26
CA GLU A 90 6.40 19.24 -2.95
C GLU A 90 6.58 17.74 -3.13
N SER A 91 7.79 17.29 -3.53
CA SER A 91 8.09 15.86 -3.63
C SER A 91 7.99 15.12 -2.29
N LYS A 92 8.37 15.77 -1.18
CA LYS A 92 8.19 15.19 0.15
C LYS A 92 6.71 15.09 0.52
N LYS A 93 5.93 16.15 0.29
CA LYS A 93 4.48 16.17 0.54
C LYS A 93 3.76 15.12 -0.30
N SER A 94 4.05 15.05 -1.59
CA SER A 94 3.47 14.10 -2.54
C SER A 94 3.74 12.65 -2.13
N ARG A 95 4.97 12.32 -1.72
CA ARG A 95 5.30 10.97 -1.23
C ARG A 95 4.52 10.57 0.02
N LEU A 96 4.36 11.50 0.96
CA LEU A 96 3.58 11.28 2.19
C LEU A 96 2.08 11.13 1.89
N GLN A 97 1.54 11.95 0.98
CA GLN A 97 0.14 11.83 0.56
C GLN A 97 -0.10 10.50 -0.15
N LEU A 98 0.82 10.09 -1.03
CA LEU A 98 0.72 8.83 -1.74
C LEU A 98 0.77 7.64 -0.78
N SER A 99 1.68 7.64 0.21
CA SER A 99 1.72 6.58 1.21
C SER A 99 0.43 6.51 2.03
N LYS A 100 -0.10 7.66 2.47
CA LYS A 100 -1.39 7.70 3.19
C LYS A 100 -2.55 7.20 2.32
N GLN A 101 -2.60 7.57 1.04
CA GLN A 101 -3.62 7.06 0.12
C GLN A 101 -3.56 5.54 -0.05
N TYR A 102 -2.35 4.96 -0.13
CA TYR A 102 -2.20 3.50 -0.20
C TYR A 102 -2.65 2.81 1.09
N GLU A 103 -2.35 3.39 2.25
CA GLU A 103 -2.81 2.86 3.54
C GLU A 103 -4.32 2.93 3.68
N ASN A 104 -4.94 4.08 3.34
CA ASN A 104 -6.39 4.25 3.37
C ASN A 104 -7.08 3.27 2.42
N SER A 105 -6.59 3.13 1.19
CA SER A 105 -7.14 2.16 0.22
C SER A 105 -7.00 0.71 0.71
N ARG A 106 -5.94 0.39 1.45
CA ARG A 106 -5.78 -0.93 2.07
C ARG A 106 -6.81 -1.16 3.16
N ILE A 107 -7.06 -0.17 4.01
CA ILE A 107 -8.07 -0.23 5.09
C ILE A 107 -9.48 -0.38 4.50
N GLU A 108 -9.82 0.43 3.50
CA GLU A 108 -11.13 0.37 2.81
C GLU A 108 -11.39 -1.03 2.23
N LYS A 109 -10.40 -1.63 1.56
CA LYS A 109 -10.49 -3.01 1.06
C LYS A 109 -10.64 -4.04 2.17
N GLU A 110 -10.06 -3.79 3.34
CA GLU A 110 -10.23 -4.67 4.50
C GLU A 110 -11.66 -4.60 5.04
N ILE A 111 -12.20 -3.39 5.19
CA ILE A 111 -13.59 -3.12 5.60
C ILE A 111 -14.57 -3.76 4.61
N GLU A 112 -14.35 -3.61 3.31
CA GLU A 112 -15.19 -4.21 2.27
C GLU A 112 -15.25 -5.74 2.41
N ARG A 113 -14.10 -6.37 2.61
CA ARG A 113 -14.05 -7.83 2.81
C ARG A 113 -14.71 -8.24 4.13
N ALA A 114 -14.47 -7.50 5.21
CA ALA A 114 -15.12 -7.74 6.50
C ALA A 114 -16.65 -7.67 6.39
N THR A 115 -17.15 -6.67 5.66
CA THR A 115 -18.57 -6.49 5.35
C THR A 115 -19.12 -7.69 4.57
N LYS A 116 -18.42 -8.12 3.52
CA LYS A 116 -18.79 -9.29 2.72
C LYS A 116 -18.91 -10.55 3.59
N VAL A 117 -17.90 -10.81 4.43
CA VAL A 117 -17.86 -11.96 5.35
C VAL A 117 -19.03 -11.92 6.32
N LYS A 118 -19.26 -10.76 6.97
CA LYS A 118 -20.38 -10.55 7.90
C LYS A 118 -21.71 -10.85 7.24
N ASN A 119 -21.95 -10.28 6.05
CA ASN A 119 -23.23 -10.42 5.35
C ASN A 119 -23.51 -11.86 4.89
N ILE A 120 -22.46 -12.65 4.63
CA ILE A 120 -22.62 -14.07 4.31
C ILE A 120 -22.95 -14.88 5.56
N ILE A 121 -22.21 -14.67 6.66
CA ILE A 121 -22.45 -15.36 7.94
C ILE A 121 -23.83 -15.01 8.53
N LEU A 122 -24.22 -13.73 8.47
CA LEU A 122 -25.53 -13.28 8.93
C LEU A 122 -26.65 -13.58 7.93
N LEU A 123 -26.34 -14.20 6.79
CA LEU A 123 -27.29 -14.52 5.72
C LEU A 123 -27.99 -13.29 5.12
N ASP A 124 -27.48 -12.07 5.34
CA ASP A 124 -28.05 -10.82 4.83
C ASP A 124 -28.09 -10.74 3.30
N LYS A 125 -27.22 -11.52 2.63
CA LYS A 125 -27.19 -11.64 1.17
C LYS A 125 -28.32 -12.54 0.62
N TYR A 126 -28.89 -13.43 1.44
CA TYR A 126 -29.79 -14.49 0.99
C TYR A 126 -31.23 -14.25 1.45
N ARG A 127 -32.19 -14.71 0.66
CA ARG A 127 -33.62 -14.54 0.95
C ARG A 127 -34.33 -15.86 0.71
N PHE A 128 -33.97 -16.85 1.53
CA PHE A 128 -34.44 -18.22 1.37
C PHE A 128 -35.96 -18.28 1.20
N ASN A 129 -36.41 -18.56 -0.03
CA ASN A 129 -37.82 -18.67 -0.36
C ASN A 129 -38.34 -20.07 -0.01
N PHE A 130 -38.91 -20.23 1.18
CA PHE A 130 -39.46 -21.50 1.64
C PHE A 130 -40.69 -21.99 0.85
N SER A 131 -41.30 -21.15 0.02
CA SER A 131 -42.45 -21.54 -0.80
C SER A 131 -42.05 -22.25 -2.09
N ASN A 132 -40.83 -22.04 -2.59
CA ASN A 132 -40.31 -22.70 -3.79
C ASN A 132 -39.05 -23.52 -3.45
N LYS A 133 -39.20 -24.85 -3.47
CA LYS A 133 -38.12 -25.80 -3.14
C LYS A 133 -36.89 -25.64 -4.02
N ASN A 134 -37.06 -25.34 -5.31
CA ASN A 134 -35.95 -25.21 -6.24
C ASN A 134 -35.14 -23.93 -5.96
N ASP A 135 -35.82 -22.80 -5.79
CA ASP A 135 -35.18 -21.52 -5.45
C ASP A 135 -34.39 -21.63 -4.14
N MET A 136 -34.98 -22.27 -3.12
CA MET A 136 -34.34 -22.51 -1.83
C MET A 136 -33.05 -23.33 -1.97
N VAL A 137 -33.08 -24.41 -2.77
CA VAL A 137 -31.90 -25.26 -2.99
C VAL A 137 -30.81 -24.50 -3.74
N ASP A 138 -31.17 -23.68 -4.72
CA ASP A 138 -30.19 -22.90 -5.49
C ASP A 138 -29.58 -21.74 -4.68
N GLU A 139 -30.37 -21.09 -3.83
CA GLU A 139 -29.86 -20.13 -2.85
C GLU A 139 -28.94 -20.81 -1.83
N TYR A 140 -29.29 -21.99 -1.34
CA TYR A 140 -28.44 -22.75 -0.43
C TYR A 140 -27.12 -23.14 -1.07
N LYS A 141 -27.11 -23.62 -2.33
CA LYS A 141 -25.87 -23.89 -3.07
C LYS A 141 -25.02 -22.64 -3.24
N SER A 142 -25.65 -21.50 -3.50
CA SER A 142 -24.98 -20.21 -3.63
C SER A 142 -24.35 -19.80 -2.30
N PHE A 143 -25.09 -19.94 -1.20
CA PHE A 143 -24.58 -19.75 0.16
C PHE A 143 -23.39 -20.67 0.45
N SER A 144 -23.50 -21.98 0.20
CA SER A 144 -22.42 -22.93 0.45
C SER A 144 -21.15 -22.55 -0.31
N ARG A 145 -21.28 -22.13 -1.58
CA ARG A 145 -20.13 -21.70 -2.39
C ARG A 145 -19.48 -20.44 -1.81
N ASP A 146 -20.28 -19.41 -1.56
CA ASP A 146 -19.80 -18.14 -1.01
C ASP A 146 -19.19 -18.33 0.39
N PHE A 147 -19.77 -19.23 1.19
CA PHE A 147 -19.27 -19.60 2.51
C PHE A 147 -17.87 -20.25 2.43
N LEU A 148 -17.67 -21.16 1.46
CA LEU A 148 -16.35 -21.75 1.20
C LEU A 148 -15.34 -20.69 0.73
N ASP A 149 -15.77 -19.73 -0.09
CA ASP A 149 -14.90 -18.64 -0.57
C ASP A 149 -14.42 -17.76 0.60
N ILE A 150 -15.30 -17.42 1.55
CA ILE A 150 -14.93 -16.57 2.69
C ILE A 150 -14.06 -17.28 3.74
N GLU A 151 -13.97 -18.62 3.75
CA GLU A 151 -13.07 -19.32 4.67
C GLU A 151 -11.60 -18.88 4.49
N SER A 152 -11.21 -18.64 3.23
CA SER A 152 -9.86 -18.15 2.92
C SER A 152 -9.65 -16.75 3.52
N ASP A 153 -10.67 -15.89 3.43
CA ASP A 153 -10.61 -14.52 3.92
C ASP A 153 -10.59 -14.48 5.44
N LEU A 154 -11.42 -15.27 6.12
CA LEU A 154 -11.41 -15.44 7.58
C LEU A 154 -10.03 -15.89 8.09
N LYS A 155 -9.41 -16.86 7.42
CA LYS A 155 -8.05 -17.31 7.75
C LYS A 155 -7.03 -16.20 7.55
N LYS A 156 -7.11 -15.37 6.51
CA LYS A 156 -6.15 -14.27 6.33
C LYS A 156 -6.33 -13.17 7.38
N MET A 157 -7.56 -12.92 7.81
CA MET A 157 -7.90 -11.84 8.75
C MET A 157 -7.59 -12.21 10.21
N ALA A 158 -7.81 -13.47 10.61
CA ALA A 158 -7.63 -13.93 11.98
C ALA A 158 -6.17 -14.00 12.46
N TRP A 159 -5.18 -13.89 11.57
CA TRP A 159 -3.75 -14.08 11.88
C TRP A 159 -3.01 -12.82 12.33
N ILE A 160 -3.70 -11.70 12.57
CA ILE A 160 -3.05 -10.44 12.97
C ILE A 160 -3.11 -10.30 14.50
N ASN A 161 -2.07 -10.76 15.18
CA ASN A 161 -1.94 -10.78 16.65
C ASN A 161 -1.75 -9.37 17.27
N GLU A 162 -2.80 -8.56 17.37
CA GLU A 162 -2.88 -7.46 18.32
C GLU A 162 -3.85 -7.85 19.44
N ALA A 163 -3.32 -8.22 20.61
CA ALA A 163 -4.05 -8.92 21.66
C ALA A 163 -5.31 -8.19 22.22
N THR A 164 -5.58 -6.95 21.82
CA THR A 164 -6.63 -6.08 22.39
C THR A 164 -7.37 -5.19 21.38
N SER A 165 -7.35 -5.51 20.09
CA SER A 165 -8.05 -4.69 19.06
C SER A 165 -9.50 -5.17 18.84
N HIS A 166 -10.44 -4.24 18.60
CA HIS A 166 -11.83 -4.55 18.24
C HIS A 166 -11.90 -5.39 16.96
N LYS A 167 -10.95 -5.17 16.04
CA LYS A 167 -10.72 -6.04 14.88
C LYS A 167 -10.61 -7.52 15.26
N ASN A 168 -9.81 -7.81 16.28
CA ASN A 168 -9.55 -9.19 16.68
C ASN A 168 -10.72 -9.81 17.40
N GLU A 169 -11.44 -9.04 18.20
CA GLU A 169 -12.68 -9.51 18.83
C GLU A 169 -13.72 -9.86 17.76
N PHE A 170 -13.93 -8.97 16.80
CA PHE A 170 -14.83 -9.18 15.67
C PHE A 170 -14.46 -10.43 14.85
N PHE A 171 -13.22 -10.54 14.37
CA PHE A 171 -12.80 -11.69 13.56
C PHE A 171 -12.75 -13.00 14.34
N LYS A 172 -12.43 -12.97 15.63
CA LYS A 172 -12.50 -14.15 16.50
C LYS A 172 -13.95 -14.64 16.60
N ARG A 173 -14.90 -13.72 16.78
CA ARG A 173 -16.33 -14.08 16.84
C ARG A 173 -16.84 -14.62 15.52
N LEU A 174 -16.52 -13.97 14.40
CA LEU A 174 -16.85 -14.47 13.06
C LEU A 174 -16.30 -15.88 12.81
N ASN A 175 -15.03 -16.12 13.16
CA ASN A 175 -14.40 -17.43 12.95
C ASN A 175 -15.04 -18.52 13.82
N LEU A 176 -15.48 -18.20 15.04
CA LEU A 176 -16.21 -19.14 15.90
C LEU A 176 -17.56 -19.54 15.28
N ILE A 177 -18.30 -18.56 14.77
CA ILE A 177 -19.61 -18.80 14.12
C ILE A 177 -19.41 -19.61 12.83
N ALA A 178 -18.48 -19.18 11.96
CA ALA A 178 -18.16 -19.88 10.73
C ALA A 178 -17.72 -21.34 10.98
N LYS A 179 -16.91 -21.60 12.01
CA LYS A 179 -16.52 -22.98 12.35
C LYS A 179 -17.72 -23.87 12.67
N TYR A 180 -18.74 -23.31 13.32
CA TYR A 180 -19.97 -24.03 13.62
C TYR A 180 -20.80 -24.27 12.34
N GLU A 181 -21.03 -23.23 11.53
CA GLU A 181 -21.82 -23.33 10.29
C GLU A 181 -21.18 -24.28 9.27
N ARG A 182 -19.84 -24.29 9.18
CA ARG A 182 -19.08 -25.22 8.35
C ARG A 182 -19.36 -26.68 8.71
N PHE A 183 -19.46 -26.99 10.01
CA PHE A 183 -19.73 -28.34 10.47
C PHE A 183 -21.11 -28.81 9.96
N THR A 184 -22.12 -27.95 10.05
CA THR A 184 -23.48 -28.21 9.51
C THR A 184 -23.48 -28.40 8.00
N LEU A 185 -22.71 -27.60 7.25
CA LEU A 185 -22.63 -27.68 5.78
C LEU A 185 -21.96 -28.98 5.27
N LEU A 186 -20.86 -29.40 5.89
CA LEU A 186 -20.06 -30.54 5.42
C LEU A 186 -20.74 -31.90 5.66
N GLU A 187 -21.57 -32.01 6.70
CA GLU A 187 -22.27 -33.25 7.04
C GLU A 187 -23.25 -33.70 5.94
N ARG A 188 -23.75 -32.78 5.11
CA ARG A 188 -24.89 -33.04 4.20
C ARG A 188 -24.63 -32.90 2.72
N LEU A 189 -23.55 -32.22 2.31
CA LEU A 189 -23.04 -32.36 0.94
C LEU A 189 -22.68 -33.83 0.60
N ALA A 190 -22.57 -34.70 1.60
CA ALA A 190 -22.36 -36.14 1.46
C ALA A 190 -23.62 -36.95 1.09
N ASN A 191 -24.85 -36.40 1.21
CA ASN A 191 -26.11 -37.16 1.02
C ASN A 191 -26.99 -36.52 -0.09
N THR A 192 -27.23 -37.23 -1.20
CA THR A 192 -27.86 -36.70 -2.43
C THR A 192 -29.30 -37.18 -2.74
N ASN A 193 -30.02 -37.76 -1.77
CA ASN A 193 -31.36 -38.35 -2.01
C ASN A 193 -32.51 -37.37 -1.71
N GLU A 194 -33.79 -37.71 -1.90
CA GLU A 194 -34.93 -36.82 -1.56
C GLU A 194 -34.93 -36.31 -0.10
N GLU A 195 -34.31 -37.05 0.83
CA GLU A 195 -33.97 -36.58 2.20
C GLU A 195 -33.14 -35.28 2.21
N PHE A 196 -32.48 -34.94 1.10
CA PHE A 196 -31.69 -33.73 0.92
C PHE A 196 -32.55 -32.47 1.01
N ILE A 197 -33.76 -32.44 0.45
CA ILE A 197 -34.57 -31.20 0.45
C ILE A 197 -35.07 -30.88 1.87
N ASP A 198 -35.63 -31.86 2.55
CA ASP A 198 -36.07 -31.71 3.95
C ASP A 198 -34.87 -31.41 4.86
N GLY A 199 -33.72 -32.00 4.52
CA GLY A 199 -32.46 -31.70 5.14
C GLY A 199 -32.05 -30.22 4.98
N VAL A 200 -31.99 -29.72 3.76
CA VAL A 200 -31.66 -28.32 3.43
C VAL A 200 -32.59 -27.36 4.17
N LEU A 201 -33.89 -27.66 4.22
CA LEU A 201 -34.86 -26.83 4.94
C LEU A 201 -34.57 -26.77 6.45
N LYS A 202 -34.19 -27.90 7.06
CA LYS A 202 -33.77 -27.94 8.47
C LYS A 202 -32.51 -27.10 8.69
N ASP A 203 -31.54 -27.18 7.80
CA ASP A 203 -30.27 -26.46 7.93
C ASP A 203 -30.47 -24.96 7.76
N ILE A 204 -31.24 -24.54 6.76
CA ILE A 204 -31.55 -23.12 6.56
C ILE A 204 -32.24 -22.55 7.80
N LYS A 205 -33.18 -23.29 8.41
CA LYS A 205 -33.84 -22.86 9.65
C LYS A 205 -32.84 -22.74 10.81
N GLU A 206 -31.93 -23.70 10.94
CA GLU A 206 -30.90 -23.70 11.97
C GLU A 206 -29.90 -22.55 11.78
N LEU A 207 -29.37 -22.38 10.56
CA LEU A 207 -28.49 -21.28 10.17
C LEU A 207 -29.17 -19.93 10.39
N SER A 208 -30.43 -19.78 9.99
CA SER A 208 -31.21 -18.54 10.21
C SER A 208 -31.37 -18.24 11.69
N ARG A 209 -31.65 -19.25 12.52
CA ARG A 209 -31.74 -19.10 13.97
C ARG A 209 -30.39 -18.67 14.57
N LEU A 210 -29.30 -19.29 14.15
CA LEU A 210 -27.95 -18.97 14.63
C LEU A 210 -27.52 -17.56 14.20
N SER A 211 -27.71 -17.22 12.94
CA SER A 211 -27.48 -15.87 12.43
C SER A 211 -28.26 -14.83 13.25
N ASN A 212 -29.56 -15.03 13.44
CA ASN A 212 -30.39 -14.10 14.21
C ASN A 212 -29.94 -13.98 15.68
N ASN A 213 -29.54 -15.09 16.31
CA ASN A 213 -29.05 -15.07 17.69
C ASN A 213 -27.72 -14.30 17.84
N ASN A 214 -26.86 -14.32 16.81
CA ASN A 214 -25.57 -13.64 16.83
C ASN A 214 -25.61 -12.24 16.21
N ARG A 215 -26.72 -11.84 15.57
CA ARG A 215 -26.83 -10.62 14.76
C ARG A 215 -26.47 -9.35 15.53
N ASN A 216 -27.06 -9.15 16.71
CA ASN A 216 -26.83 -7.93 17.49
C ASN A 216 -25.38 -7.83 17.95
N GLU A 217 -24.87 -8.90 18.58
CA GLU A 217 -23.48 -8.96 19.03
C GLU A 217 -22.48 -8.76 17.87
N LEU A 218 -22.68 -9.42 16.73
CA LEU A 218 -21.81 -9.25 15.56
C LEU A 218 -21.88 -7.85 14.97
N ASN A 219 -23.04 -7.20 14.97
CA ASN A 219 -23.16 -5.82 14.51
C ASN A 219 -22.47 -4.86 15.47
N ASP A 220 -22.63 -5.04 16.79
CA ASP A 220 -21.94 -4.21 17.79
C ASP A 220 -20.41 -4.34 17.66
N LEU A 221 -19.90 -5.57 17.51
CA LEU A 221 -18.48 -5.82 17.28
C LEU A 221 -18.00 -5.24 15.95
N TYR A 222 -18.82 -5.32 14.91
CA TYR A 222 -18.53 -4.75 13.60
C TYR A 222 -18.45 -3.22 13.66
N ASP A 223 -19.40 -2.57 14.33
CA ASP A 223 -19.42 -1.10 14.45
C ASP A 223 -18.19 -0.60 15.22
N ASN A 224 -17.82 -1.26 16.33
CA ASN A 224 -16.58 -0.98 17.04
C ASN A 224 -15.33 -1.19 16.16
N TYR A 225 -15.31 -2.24 15.35
CA TYR A 225 -14.24 -2.47 14.37
C TYR A 225 -14.16 -1.36 13.33
N ILE A 226 -15.30 -0.94 12.75
CA ILE A 226 -15.35 0.14 11.77
C ILE A 226 -14.86 1.44 12.39
N ASP A 227 -15.31 1.78 13.60
CA ASP A 227 -14.84 2.97 14.31
C ASP A 227 -13.31 2.94 14.52
N GLU A 228 -12.75 1.79 14.92
CA GLU A 228 -11.29 1.63 15.04
C GLU A 228 -10.57 1.85 13.71
N MET A 229 -11.09 1.30 12.61
CA MET A 229 -10.47 1.43 11.29
C MET A 229 -10.61 2.83 10.71
N MET A 230 -11.74 3.50 10.97
CA MET A 230 -11.98 4.87 10.52
C MET A 230 -11.09 5.86 11.27
N LYS A 231 -10.84 5.66 12.58
CA LYS A 231 -9.83 6.43 13.33
C LYS A 231 -8.44 6.34 12.69
N LYS A 232 -8.05 5.15 12.22
CA LYS A 232 -6.79 4.94 11.48
C LYS A 232 -6.74 5.69 10.14
N ILE A 233 -7.86 5.85 9.45
CA ILE A 233 -7.94 6.61 8.18
C ILE A 233 -7.82 8.12 8.44
N TYR A 234 -8.43 8.62 9.51
CA TYR A 234 -8.55 10.06 9.79
C TYR A 234 -7.49 10.61 10.75
N ASP A 235 -6.56 9.80 11.24
CA ASP A 235 -5.55 10.19 12.25
C ASP A 235 -6.21 10.85 13.50
N ILE A 236 -7.35 10.31 13.98
CA ILE A 236 -8.03 10.73 15.24
C ILE A 236 -7.66 9.77 16.37
#